data_AF-A0A820I381-F1
#
_entry.id   AF-A0A820I381-F1
#
_cell.length_a   1.000
_cell.length_b   1.000
_cell.length_c   1.000
_cell.angle_alpha   90.00
_cell.angle_beta   90.00
_cell.angle_gamma   90.00
#
_symmetry.space_group_name_H-M   'P 1'
#
loop_
_entity.id
_entity.type
_entity.pdbx_description
1 polymer ?
#
loop_
_entity_poly.entity_id
_entity_poly.type
_entity_poly.pdbx_seq_one_letter_code
_entity_poly.pdbx_strand_id
1 'polypeptide(L)'
;MGLFISDLHRHIEQLHQEQYAGSTAADTFTVYRGQGLSAKDFRQMIKIKGSLISFNNFFSTSKDRDLSYAFAESNQANPDLVGILFIMKVDPSQSTSPFALIAGI
;
A
#
# COMPACT_ATOMS: atom_id res chain seq x y z
N MET A 1 -19.33 -0.76 11.99
CA MET A 1 -18.04 -0.67 11.25
C MET A 1 -18.03 -1.46 9.93
N GLY A 2 -18.74 -2.60 9.81
CA GLY A 2 -18.77 -3.35 8.54
C GLY A 2 -19.34 -2.55 7.35
N LEU A 3 -20.42 -1.80 7.57
CA LEU A 3 -21.03 -0.97 6.52
C LEU A 3 -20.05 0.06 5.92
N PHE A 4 -19.30 0.76 6.78
CA PHE A 4 -18.30 1.75 6.33
C PHE A 4 -17.17 1.11 5.50
N ILE A 5 -16.69 -0.07 5.89
CA ILE A 5 -15.63 -0.78 5.18
C ILE A 5 -16.13 -1.29 3.82
N SER A 6 -17.37 -1.78 3.75
CA SER A 6 -18.02 -2.16 2.51
C SER A 6 -18.26 -0.96 1.58
N ASP A 7 -18.71 0.17 2.14
CA ASP A 7 -18.92 1.40 1.37
C ASP A 7 -17.60 1.96 0.83
N LEU A 8 -16.54 1.94 1.64
CA LEU A 8 -15.19 2.33 1.21
C LEU A 8 -14.69 1.44 0.08
N HIS A 9 -14.86 0.12 0.20
CA HIS A 9 -14.49 -0.82 -0.86
C HIS A 9 -15.24 -0.52 -2.17
N ARG A 10 -16.56 -0.35 -2.11
CA ARG A 10 -17.39 -0.02 -3.27
C ARG A 10 -16.98 1.30 -3.91
N HIS A 11 -16.61 2.30 -3.11
CA HIS A 11 -16.14 3.58 -3.64
C HIS A 11 -14.79 3.45 -4.36
N ILE A 12 -13.88 2.64 -3.83
CA ILE A 12 -12.62 2.32 -4.50
C ILE A 12 -12.87 1.58 -5.82
N GLU A 13 -13.82 0.64 -5.87
CA GLU A 13 -14.21 -0.03 -7.11
C GLU A 13 -14.73 0.95 -8.16
N GLN A 14 -15.60 1.89 -7.77
CA GLN A 14 -16.12 2.92 -8.68
C GLN A 14 -14.99 3.77 -9.27
N LEU A 15 -14.12 4.31 -8.41
CA LEU A 15 -12.96 5.11 -8.84
C LEU A 15 -11.99 4.29 -9.70
N HIS A 16 -11.79 3.01 -9.40
CA HIS A 16 -10.96 2.14 -10.21
C HIS A 16 -11.52 1.98 -11.62
N GLN A 17 -12.84 1.76 -11.75
CA GLN A 17 -13.48 1.70 -13.07
C GLN A 17 -13.36 3.05 -13.80
N GLU A 18 -13.62 4.18 -13.15
CA GLU A 18 -13.50 5.50 -13.78
C GLU A 18 -12.08 5.78 -14.30
N GLN A 19 -11.06 5.40 -13.53
CA GLN A 19 -9.66 5.68 -13.85
C GLN A 19 -9.04 4.67 -14.83
N TYR A 20 -9.52 3.43 -14.84
CA TYR A 20 -8.85 2.32 -15.55
C TYR A 20 -9.76 1.54 -16.53
N ALA A 21 -11.07 1.82 -16.64
CA ALA A 21 -11.99 1.09 -17.54
C ALA A 21 -11.66 1.21 -19.05
N GLY A 22 -10.81 2.15 -19.44
CA GLY A 22 -10.42 2.36 -20.85
C GLY A 22 -8.97 1.98 -21.20
N SER A 23 -8.13 1.62 -20.22
CA SER A 23 -6.71 1.37 -20.45
C SER A 23 -6.41 -0.13 -20.41
N THR A 24 -6.35 -0.74 -21.60
CA THR A 24 -6.01 -2.17 -21.78
C THR A 24 -4.55 -2.52 -21.50
N ALA A 25 -3.73 -1.56 -21.06
CA ALA A 25 -2.38 -1.81 -20.57
C ALA A 25 -1.98 -0.63 -19.67
N ALA A 26 -2.45 -0.61 -18.42
CA ALA A 26 -1.84 0.29 -17.45
C ALA A 26 -0.42 -0.21 -17.17
N ASP A 27 0.58 0.64 -17.47
CA ASP A 27 1.98 0.33 -17.24
C ASP A 27 2.23 -0.10 -15.79
N THR A 28 3.17 -1.02 -15.60
CA THR A 28 3.64 -1.36 -14.25
C THR A 28 4.19 -0.10 -13.59
N PHE A 29 3.71 0.24 -12.40
CA PHE A 29 4.16 1.41 -11.66
C PHE A 29 4.68 1.03 -10.28
N THR A 30 5.55 1.87 -9.73
CA THR A 30 6.09 1.68 -8.38
C THR A 30 5.38 2.60 -7.40
N VAL A 31 4.99 2.06 -6.26
CA VAL A 31 4.45 2.81 -5.13
C VAL A 31 5.23 2.51 -3.85
N TYR A 32 5.16 3.46 -2.94
CA TYR A 32 5.91 3.49 -1.69
C TYR A 32 4.95 3.59 -0.52
N ARG A 33 5.34 2.98 0.60
CA ARG A 33 4.64 3.13 1.88
C ARG A 33 5.65 3.07 3.01
N GLY A 34 5.73 4.14 3.81
CA GLY A 34 6.45 4.13 5.06
C GLY A 34 5.56 3.77 6.23
N GLN A 35 6.07 2.96 7.15
CA GLN A 35 5.42 2.70 8.43
C GLN A 35 6.42 2.19 9.47
N GLY A 36 6.10 2.38 10.75
CA GLY A 36 6.74 1.66 11.83
C GLY A 36 6.24 0.22 11.92
N LEU A 37 7.15 -0.70 12.18
CA LEU A 37 6.85 -2.10 12.49
C LEU A 37 7.53 -2.50 13.78
N SER A 38 6.90 -3.37 14.58
CA SER A 38 7.56 -3.86 15.79
C SER A 38 8.83 -4.63 15.42
N ALA A 39 9.84 -4.59 16.29
CA ALA A 39 11.07 -5.37 16.08
C ALA A 39 10.80 -6.89 15.94
N LYS A 40 9.68 -7.39 16.52
CA LYS A 40 9.25 -8.78 16.35
C LYS A 40 8.73 -9.04 14.94
N ASP A 41 7.81 -8.20 14.45
CA ASP A 41 7.22 -8.35 13.11
C ASP A 41 8.28 -8.17 12.04
N PHE A 42 9.19 -7.22 12.21
CA PHE A 42 10.34 -7.05 11.31
C PHE A 42 11.18 -8.33 11.21
N ARG A 43 11.53 -8.94 12.34
CA ARG A 43 12.29 -10.20 12.34
C ARG A 43 11.53 -11.34 11.67
N GLN A 44 10.21 -11.40 11.84
CA GLN A 44 9.38 -12.39 11.15
C GLN A 44 9.36 -12.15 9.64
N MET A 45 9.23 -10.90 9.20
CA MET A 45 9.28 -10.52 7.79
C MET A 45 10.61 -10.89 7.12
N ILE A 46 11.74 -10.67 7.80
CA ILE A 46 13.05 -11.06 7.28
C ILE A 46 13.17 -12.58 7.10
N LYS A 47 12.57 -13.37 8.00
CA LYS A 47 12.57 -14.85 7.90
C LYS A 47 11.76 -15.37 6.72
N ILE A 48 10.70 -14.66 6.32
CA ILE A 48 9.83 -15.05 5.19
C ILE A 48 10.23 -14.36 3.88
N LYS A 49 11.46 -13.82 3.79
CA LYS A 49 11.97 -13.20 2.56
C LYS A 49 11.92 -14.20 1.40
N GLY A 50 11.31 -13.79 0.29
CA GLY A 50 11.09 -14.64 -0.88
C GLY A 50 9.72 -15.34 -0.89
N SER A 51 8.97 -15.29 0.20
CA SER A 51 7.58 -15.73 0.28
C SER A 51 6.60 -14.60 -0.05
N LEU A 52 5.31 -14.94 -0.16
CA LEU A 52 4.21 -13.98 -0.30
C LEU A 52 3.79 -13.41 1.06
N ILE A 53 3.37 -12.15 1.06
CA ILE A 53 2.78 -11.46 2.21
C ILE A 53 1.37 -11.04 1.84
N SER A 54 0.38 -11.42 2.64
CA SER A 54 -0.99 -10.95 2.52
C SER A 54 -1.31 -9.92 3.60
N PHE A 55 -1.96 -8.83 3.21
CA PHE A 55 -2.45 -7.82 4.13
C PHE A 55 -3.98 -7.93 4.21
N ASN A 56 -4.52 -7.95 5.43
CA ASN A 56 -5.98 -8.06 5.67
C ASN A 56 -6.64 -6.68 5.86
N ASN A 57 -6.00 -5.62 5.39
CA ASN A 57 -6.42 -4.24 5.53
C ASN A 57 -6.13 -3.44 4.25
N PHE A 58 -6.80 -2.29 4.11
CA PHE A 58 -6.55 -1.40 2.99
C PHE A 58 -5.12 -0.85 3.00
N PHE A 59 -4.60 -0.63 1.79
CA PHE A 59 -3.26 -0.09 1.57
C PHE A 59 -3.34 1.36 1.12
N SER A 60 -2.78 2.27 1.94
CA SER A 60 -2.48 3.62 1.50
C SER A 60 -1.01 3.67 1.07
N THR A 61 -0.77 4.21 -0.12
CA THR A 61 0.55 4.29 -0.75
C THR A 61 0.68 5.59 -1.51
N SER A 62 1.91 6.05 -1.69
CA SER A 62 2.23 7.21 -2.53
C SER A 62 3.15 6.83 -3.68
N LYS A 63 3.04 7.54 -4.80
CA LYS A 63 4.06 7.52 -5.85
C LYS A 63 5.29 8.34 -5.47
N ASP A 64 5.15 9.24 -4.49
CA ASP A 64 6.24 10.01 -3.92
C ASP A 64 6.97 9.19 -2.84
N ARG A 65 8.24 8.92 -3.11
CA ARG A 65 9.14 8.18 -2.22
C ARG A 65 9.43 8.97 -0.95
N ASP A 66 9.66 10.27 -1.04
CA ASP A 66 10.14 11.08 0.08
C ASP A 66 9.01 11.34 1.07
N LEU A 67 7.79 11.56 0.56
CA LEU A 67 6.58 11.58 1.38
C LEU A 67 6.41 10.25 2.13
N SER A 68 6.57 9.13 1.43
CA SER A 68 6.48 7.80 2.06
C SER A 68 7.59 7.57 3.07
N TYR A 69 8.81 8.04 2.80
CA TYR A 69 9.94 7.92 3.70
C TYR A 69 9.72 8.73 4.99
N ALA A 70 9.13 9.93 4.90
CA ALA A 70 8.77 10.73 6.08
C ALA A 70 7.82 9.97 7.03
N PHE A 71 6.90 9.15 6.52
CA PHE A 71 6.07 8.27 7.35
C PHE A 71 6.85 7.13 8.02
N ALA A 72 7.93 6.64 7.40
CA ALA A 72 8.81 5.68 8.06
C ALA A 72 9.64 6.36 9.15
N GLU A 73 10.14 7.57 8.91
CA GLU A 73 10.94 8.34 9.86
C GLU A 73 10.14 8.85 11.06
N SER A 74 8.87 9.20 10.88
CA SER A 74 8.02 9.67 11.99
C SER A 74 7.86 8.64 13.11
N ASN A 75 8.15 7.37 12.82
CA ASN A 75 8.12 6.29 13.80
C ASN A 75 9.46 6.09 14.57
N GLN A 76 10.52 6.86 14.25
CA GLN A 76 11.83 6.75 14.92
C GLN A 76 11.80 7.16 16.39
N ALA A 77 10.81 7.95 16.81
CA ALA A 77 10.67 8.36 18.21
C ALA A 77 10.30 7.19 19.14
N ASN A 78 9.81 6.07 18.61
CA ASN A 78 9.46 4.89 19.40
C ASN A 78 10.59 3.84 19.30
N PRO A 79 11.32 3.57 20.40
CA PRO A 79 12.44 2.62 20.40
C PRO A 79 12.02 1.16 20.11
N ASP A 80 10.73 0.82 20.28
CA ASP A 80 10.21 -0.53 20.01
C ASP A 80 9.85 -0.75 18.54
N LEU A 81 9.87 0.32 17.73
CA LEU A 81 9.53 0.31 16.32
C LEU A 81 10.77 0.44 15.43
N VAL A 82 10.72 -0.26 14.31
CA VAL A 82 11.65 -0.15 13.19
C VAL A 82 10.91 0.55 12.06
N GLY A 83 11.42 1.69 11.60
CA GLY A 83 10.90 2.38 10.43
C GLY A 83 11.20 1.59 9.16
N ILE A 84 10.18 1.27 8.36
CA ILE A 84 10.32 0.49 7.13
C ILE A 84 9.66 1.23 5.98
N LEU A 85 10.37 1.26 4.84
CA LEU A 85 9.85 1.71 3.56
C LEU A 85 9.57 0.50 2.66
N PHE A 86 8.30 0.23 2.41
CA PHE A 86 7.88 -0.73 1.40
C PHE A 86 7.98 -0.11 0.01
N ILE A 87 8.55 -0.88 -0.92
CA ILE A 87 8.63 -0.56 -2.35
C ILE A 87 7.89 -1.67 -3.08
N MET A 88 6.77 -1.33 -3.71
CA MET A 88 5.92 -2.30 -4.40
C MET A 88 5.81 -1.94 -5.87
N LYS A 89 6.01 -2.92 -6.73
CA LYS A 89 5.71 -2.81 -8.16
C LYS A 89 4.31 -3.37 -8.38
N VAL A 90 3.41 -2.52 -8.85
CA VAL A 90 2.03 -2.89 -9.14
C VAL A 90 1.93 -3.10 -10.64
N ASP A 91 1.52 -4.30 -11.04
CA ASP A 91 1.17 -4.64 -12.41
C ASP A 91 -0.36 -4.77 -12.51
N PRO A 92 -1.06 -3.76 -13.06
CA PRO A 92 -2.50 -3.77 -13.19
C PRO A 92 -3.03 -4.87 -14.13
N SER A 93 -2.20 -5.37 -15.05
CA SER A 93 -2.60 -6.41 -16.00
C SER A 93 -2.81 -7.78 -15.34
N GLN A 94 -2.19 -8.00 -14.17
CA GLN A 94 -2.24 -9.26 -13.43
C GLN A 94 -3.37 -9.32 -12.40
N SER A 95 -4.38 -8.43 -12.48
CA SER A 95 -5.65 -8.45 -11.72
C SER A 95 -5.56 -8.97 -10.29
N THR A 96 -5.51 -8.10 -9.27
CA THR A 96 -5.52 -8.63 -7.88
C THR A 96 -6.34 -7.88 -6.83
N SER A 97 -6.69 -6.60 -6.98
CA SER A 97 -7.69 -5.91 -6.13
C SER A 97 -7.98 -4.52 -6.71
N PRO A 98 -9.20 -3.98 -6.56
CA PRO A 98 -9.50 -2.62 -6.99
C PRO A 98 -8.64 -1.62 -6.21
N PHE A 99 -8.09 -0.64 -6.91
CA PHE A 99 -7.30 0.45 -6.35
C PHE A 99 -7.67 1.77 -7.01
N ALA A 100 -7.55 2.86 -6.26
CA ALA A 100 -7.85 4.20 -6.76
C ALA A 100 -6.69 5.12 -6.47
N LEU A 101 -6.32 5.95 -7.46
CA LEU A 101 -5.41 7.07 -7.26
C LEU A 101 -6.23 8.24 -6.72
N ILE A 102 -5.97 8.63 -5.48
CA ILE A 102 -6.64 9.79 -4.88
C ILE A 102 -5.80 11.02 -5.18
N ALA A 103 -6.22 11.81 -6.17
CA ALA A 103 -5.58 13.09 -6.47
C ALA A 103 -6.16 14.18 -5.55
N GLY A 104 -5.30 14.98 -4.91
CA GLY A 104 -5.71 16.15 -4.13
C GLY A 104 -5.53 16.09 -2.62
N ILE A 105 -4.59 15.27 -2.13
CA ILE A 105 -4.13 15.30 -0.72
C ILE A 105 -2.65 15.67 -0.70
#